data_AF-A0A965BDV4-F1
#
_entry.id   AF-A0A965BDV4-F1
#
_cell.length_a   1.000
_cell.length_b   1.000
_cell.length_c   1.000
_cell.angle_alpha   90.00
_cell.angle_beta   90.00
_cell.angle_gamma   90.00
#
_symmetry.space_group_name_H-M   'P 1'
#
loop_
_entity.id
_entity.type
_entity.pdbx_description
1 polymer ?
#
loop_
_entity_poly.entity_id
_entity_poly.type
_entity_poly.pdbx_seq_one_letter_code
_entity_poly.pdbx_strand_id
1 'polypeptide(L)'
;MRYLSIGTLVVLAVFGARAGWIATVQAGELTDKARAQHEVIHEVQAPRGAIVSADGRELAVDKHMTAVTATPYLVKDKQGTADKIATAVELSPDEVARRLQGDGGYAMLNT
;
A
#
# COMPACT_ATOMS: atom_id res chain seq x y z
N MET A 1 -16.67 6.49 52.32
CA MET A 1 -15.40 6.38 51.55
C MET A 1 -14.93 4.93 51.32
N ARG A 2 -15.10 3.98 52.27
CA ARG A 2 -14.64 2.58 52.10
C ARG A 2 -15.35 1.81 50.96
N TYR A 3 -16.66 2.00 50.78
CA TYR A 3 -17.40 1.30 49.73
C TYR A 3 -17.08 1.77 48.30
N LEU A 4 -16.76 3.05 48.14
CA LEU A 4 -16.36 3.62 46.85
C LEU A 4 -15.02 3.04 46.37
N SER A 5 -14.05 2.92 47.29
CA SER A 5 -12.73 2.33 46.99
C SER A 5 -12.82 0.84 46.68
N ILE A 6 -13.68 0.10 47.38
CA ILE A 6 -13.96 -1.31 47.05
C ILE A 6 -14.60 -1.42 45.66
N GLY A 7 -15.57 -0.56 45.35
CA GLY A 7 -16.20 -0.52 44.02
C GLY A 7 -15.18 -0.26 42.90
N THR A 8 -14.29 0.71 43.08
CA THR A 8 -13.23 1.00 42.11
C THR A 8 -12.27 -0.18 41.92
N LEU A 9 -11.87 -0.85 43.01
CA LEU A 9 -10.97 -2.02 42.94
C LEU A 9 -11.60 -3.20 42.20
N VAL A 10 -12.90 -3.46 42.41
CA VAL A 10 -13.62 -4.53 41.71
C VAL A 10 -13.70 -4.23 40.22
N VAL A 11 -14.03 -3.00 39.85
CA VAL A 11 -14.07 -2.58 38.44
C VAL A 11 -12.69 -2.75 37.79
N LEU A 12 -11.63 -2.30 38.46
CA LEU A 12 -10.27 -2.40 37.95
C LEU A 12 -9.80 -3.86 37.79
N ALA A 13 -10.21 -4.75 38.71
CA ALA A 13 -9.94 -6.17 38.61
C ALA A 13 -10.65 -6.83 37.42
N VAL A 14 -11.91 -6.47 37.14
CA VAL A 14 -12.66 -6.99 35.98
C VAL A 14 -12.02 -6.54 34.67
N PHE A 15 -11.66 -5.25 34.55
CA PHE A 15 -10.96 -4.74 33.36
C PHE A 15 -9.57 -5.39 33.20
N GLY A 16 -8.82 -5.56 34.30
CA GLY A 16 -7.52 -6.23 34.28
C GLY A 16 -7.61 -7.69 33.84
N ALA A 17 -8.60 -8.43 34.34
CA ALA A 17 -8.85 -9.81 33.91
C ALA A 17 -9.24 -9.90 32.43
N ARG A 18 -10.09 -8.97 31.94
CA ARG A 18 -10.47 -8.93 30.53
C ARG A 18 -9.30 -8.56 29.61
N ALA A 19 -8.47 -7.59 30.02
CA ALA A 19 -7.26 -7.21 29.31
C ALA A 19 -6.26 -8.38 29.27
N GLY A 20 -6.06 -9.07 30.40
CA GLY A 20 -5.22 -10.26 30.47
C GLY A 20 -5.71 -11.40 29.56
N TRP A 21 -7.02 -11.62 29.47
CA TRP A 21 -7.60 -12.59 28.53
C TRP A 21 -7.27 -12.26 27.07
N ILE A 22 -7.43 -11.00 26.67
CA ILE A 22 -7.08 -10.55 25.31
C ILE A 22 -5.57 -10.70 25.06
N ALA A 23 -4.75 -10.26 26.02
CA ALA A 23 -3.29 -10.31 25.91
C ALA A 23 -2.70 -11.73 25.91
N THR A 24 -3.39 -12.74 26.46
CA THR A 24 -2.88 -14.12 26.52
C THR A 24 -3.51 -15.01 25.45
N VAL A 25 -4.83 -14.94 25.25
CA VAL A 25 -5.56 -15.83 24.34
C VAL A 25 -5.54 -15.29 22.91
N GLN A 26 -5.63 -13.98 22.72
CA GLN A 26 -5.61 -13.35 21.39
C GLN A 26 -4.23 -12.80 21.00
N ALA A 27 -3.21 -13.01 21.83
CA ALA A 27 -1.85 -12.51 21.56
C ALA A 27 -1.30 -12.99 20.21
N GLY A 28 -1.51 -14.27 19.87
CA GLY A 28 -1.05 -14.82 18.59
C GLY A 28 -1.73 -14.13 17.41
N GLU A 29 -3.05 -14.08 17.40
CA GLU A 29 -3.84 -13.44 16.33
C GLU A 29 -3.53 -11.94 16.19
N LEU A 30 -3.30 -11.23 17.29
CA LEU A 30 -2.96 -9.81 17.27
C LEU A 30 -1.53 -9.57 16.78
N THR A 31 -0.60 -10.47 17.13
CA THR A 31 0.80 -10.41 16.66
C THR A 31 0.87 -10.73 15.17
N ASP A 32 0.12 -11.72 14.70
CA ASP A 32 0.06 -12.07 13.28
C ASP A 32 -0.56 -10.94 12.45
N LYS A 33 -1.63 -10.30 12.95
CA LYS A 33 -2.20 -9.10 12.33
C LYS A 33 -1.22 -7.93 12.32
N ALA A 34 -0.51 -7.68 13.41
CA ALA A 34 0.50 -6.62 13.48
C ALA A 34 1.66 -6.89 12.51
N ARG A 35 2.11 -8.16 12.41
CA ARG A 35 3.14 -8.57 11.46
C ARG A 35 2.70 -8.38 10.02
N ALA A 36 1.49 -8.80 9.67
CA ALA A 36 0.93 -8.62 8.33
C ALA A 36 0.73 -7.13 7.95
N GLN A 37 0.53 -6.24 8.93
CA GLN A 37 0.40 -4.80 8.70
C GLN A 37 1.75 -4.07 8.58
N HIS A 38 2.82 -4.60 9.19
CA HIS A 38 4.13 -3.95 9.21
C HIS A 38 5.17 -4.57 8.27
N GLU A 39 5.00 -5.83 7.87
CA GLU A 39 5.93 -6.54 7.01
C GLU A 39 5.34 -6.64 5.60
N VAL A 40 5.79 -5.76 4.70
CA VAL A 40 5.50 -5.88 3.27
C VAL A 40 6.72 -6.52 2.59
N ILE A 41 6.56 -7.76 2.14
CA ILE A 41 7.60 -8.45 1.37
C ILE A 41 7.58 -7.86 -0.04
N HIS A 42 8.61 -7.09 -0.36
CA HIS A 42 8.85 -6.62 -1.72
C HIS A 42 9.86 -7.56 -2.38
N GLU A 43 9.39 -8.36 -3.34
CA GLU A 43 10.29 -9.16 -4.18
C GLU A 43 11.12 -8.22 -5.08
N VAL A 44 12.41 -8.11 -4.79
CA VAL A 44 13.34 -7.41 -5.66
C VAL A 44 13.66 -8.32 -6.83
N GLN A 45 13.16 -7.94 -8.01
CA GLN A 45 13.46 -8.65 -9.25
C GLN A 45 14.96 -8.59 -9.52
N ALA A 46 15.58 -9.75 -9.76
CA ALA A 46 16.98 -9.80 -10.15
C ALA A 46 17.14 -9.17 -11.54
N PRO A 47 18.13 -8.28 -11.76
CA PRO A 47 18.41 -7.76 -13.09
C PRO A 47 18.75 -8.92 -14.03
N ARG A 48 18.15 -8.91 -15.22
CA ARG A 48 18.41 -9.88 -16.28
C ARG A 48 19.83 -9.65 -16.83
N GLY A 49 20.53 -10.75 -17.09
CA GLY A 49 21.82 -10.68 -17.77
C GLY A 49 21.69 -10.09 -19.18
N ALA A 50 22.66 -9.26 -19.58
CA ALA A 50 22.72 -8.71 -20.92
C ALA A 50 23.07 -9.82 -21.93
N ILE A 51 22.36 -9.85 -23.06
CA ILE A 51 22.70 -10.74 -24.18
C ILE A 51 23.61 -9.95 -25.12
N VAL A 52 24.85 -10.40 -25.27
CA VAL A 52 25.86 -9.80 -26.14
C VAL A 52 26.13 -10.70 -27.35
N SER A 53 26.30 -10.10 -28.52
CA SER A 53 26.81 -10.77 -29.72
C SER A 53 28.28 -11.16 -29.54
N ALA A 54 28.79 -12.10 -30.35
CA ALA A 54 30.20 -12.50 -30.33
C ALA A 54 31.18 -11.32 -30.53
N ASP A 55 30.71 -10.26 -31.21
CA ASP A 55 31.46 -9.01 -31.45
C ASP A 55 31.33 -7.99 -30.29
N GLY A 56 30.70 -8.38 -29.16
CA GLY A 56 30.48 -7.50 -28.01
C GLY A 56 29.33 -6.49 -28.15
N ARG A 57 28.53 -6.57 -29.22
CA ARG A 57 27.35 -5.71 -29.40
C ARG A 57 26.19 -6.17 -28.52
N GLU A 58 25.60 -5.25 -27.77
CA GLU A 58 24.41 -5.49 -26.96
C GLU A 58 23.19 -5.79 -27.86
N LEU A 59 22.52 -6.93 -27.61
CA LEU A 59 21.32 -7.35 -28.32
C LEU A 59 20.06 -7.18 -27.46
N ALA A 60 20.20 -7.33 -26.14
CA ALA A 60 19.14 -7.06 -25.17
C ALA A 60 19.76 -6.66 -23.84
N VAL A 61 19.37 -5.50 -23.33
CA VAL A 61 19.81 -4.95 -22.04
C VAL A 61 18.61 -4.53 -21.20
N ASP A 62 18.75 -4.64 -19.89
CA ASP A 62 17.77 -4.14 -18.95
C ASP A 62 17.84 -2.61 -18.88
N LYS A 63 16.69 -1.96 -19.06
CA LYS A 63 16.54 -0.52 -18.96
C LYS A 63 15.59 -0.20 -17.80
N HIS A 64 16.01 0.70 -16.91
CA HIS A 64 15.13 1.22 -15.89
C HIS A 64 13.97 2.00 -16.54
N MET A 65 12.76 1.63 -16.16
CA MET A 65 11.52 2.24 -16.65
C MET A 65 10.68 2.68 -15.45
N THR A 66 10.10 3.88 -15.54
CA THR A 66 9.31 4.46 -14.46
C THR A 66 7.84 4.36 -14.80
N ALA A 67 7.12 3.46 -14.12
CA ALA A 67 5.67 3.37 -14.25
C ALA A 67 4.99 4.47 -13.41
N VAL A 68 4.04 5.18 -14.01
CA VAL A 68 3.22 6.19 -13.31
C VAL A 68 1.87 5.57 -12.98
N THR A 69 1.50 5.55 -11.70
CA THR A 69 0.24 4.98 -11.22
C THR A 69 -0.53 6.01 -10.41
N ALA A 70 -1.86 5.96 -10.47
CA ALA A 70 -2.75 6.79 -9.68
C ALA A 70 -3.76 5.95 -8.92
N THR A 71 -4.29 6.52 -7.83
CA THR A 71 -5.40 5.96 -7.05
C THR A 71 -6.64 6.84 -7.29
N PRO A 72 -7.52 6.45 -8.23
CA PRO A 72 -8.65 7.26 -8.70
C PRO A 72 -9.52 7.92 -7.62
N TYR A 73 -9.82 7.22 -6.53
CA TYR A 73 -10.70 7.72 -5.47
C TYR A 73 -10.07 8.83 -4.61
N LEU A 74 -8.74 8.97 -4.62
CA LEU A 74 -8.04 10.06 -3.92
C LEU A 74 -7.99 11.34 -4.76
N VAL A 75 -8.31 11.26 -6.05
CA VAL A 75 -8.29 12.39 -6.98
C VAL A 75 -9.62 13.13 -6.93
N LYS A 76 -9.62 14.31 -6.30
CA LYS A 76 -10.83 15.15 -6.14
C LYS A 76 -11.34 15.71 -7.47
N ASP A 77 -10.45 16.33 -8.24
CA ASP A 77 -10.77 16.90 -9.56
C ASP A 77 -10.14 16.05 -10.65
N LYS A 78 -10.89 15.05 -11.13
CA LYS A 78 -10.42 14.07 -12.11
C LYS A 78 -10.09 14.70 -13.47
N GLN A 79 -10.90 15.66 -13.92
CA GLN A 79 -10.72 16.34 -15.20
C GLN A 79 -9.53 17.31 -15.17
N GLY A 80 -9.49 18.21 -14.19
CA GLY A 80 -8.39 19.19 -14.08
C GLY A 80 -7.05 18.55 -13.71
N THR A 81 -7.07 17.37 -13.09
CA THR A 81 -5.87 16.57 -12.87
C THR A 81 -5.43 15.87 -14.17
N ALA A 82 -6.35 15.35 -14.96
CA ALA A 82 -6.04 14.75 -16.26
C ALA A 82 -5.37 15.77 -17.20
N ASP A 83 -5.89 16.99 -17.31
CA ASP A 83 -5.34 18.04 -18.18
C ASP A 83 -3.89 18.40 -17.83
N LYS A 84 -3.56 18.40 -16.53
CA LYS A 84 -2.21 18.77 -16.06
C LYS A 84 -1.19 17.66 -16.26
N ILE A 85 -1.60 16.40 -16.11
CA ILE A 85 -0.68 15.26 -16.11
C ILE A 85 -0.61 14.58 -17.50
N ALA A 86 -1.59 14.82 -18.37
CA ALA A 86 -1.65 14.27 -19.73
C ALA A 86 -0.34 14.46 -20.51
N THR A 87 0.25 15.66 -20.47
CA THR A 87 1.53 15.94 -21.15
C THR A 87 2.70 15.16 -20.56
N ALA A 88 2.72 14.95 -19.23
CA ALA A 88 3.81 14.24 -18.56
C ALA A 88 3.72 12.72 -18.72
N VAL A 89 2.53 12.19 -19.01
CA VAL A 89 2.24 10.76 -19.16
C VAL A 89 2.15 10.36 -20.65
N GLU A 90 2.30 11.32 -21.57
CA GLU A 90 2.21 11.12 -23.01
C GLU A 90 0.87 10.49 -23.46
N LEU A 91 -0.20 10.73 -22.69
CA LEU A 91 -1.56 10.29 -22.99
C LEU A 91 -2.47 11.49 -23.24
N SER A 92 -3.56 11.28 -23.98
CA SER A 92 -4.57 12.33 -24.16
C SER A 92 -5.31 12.60 -22.84
N PRO A 93 -5.74 13.85 -22.59
CA PRO A 93 -6.49 14.20 -21.38
C PRO A 93 -7.75 13.36 -21.19
N ASP A 94 -8.47 13.05 -22.27
CA ASP A 94 -9.66 12.21 -22.24
C ASP A 94 -9.35 10.77 -21.79
N GLU A 95 -8.21 10.22 -22.20
CA GLU A 95 -7.80 8.86 -21.84
C GLU A 95 -7.37 8.81 -20.37
N VAL A 96 -6.64 9.82 -19.90
CA VAL A 96 -6.26 9.95 -18.48
C VAL A 96 -7.50 10.15 -17.60
N ALA A 97 -8.44 11.01 -18.00
CA ALA A 97 -9.68 11.24 -17.28
C ALA A 97 -10.52 9.95 -17.20
N ARG A 98 -10.60 9.19 -18.29
CA ARG A 98 -11.30 7.89 -18.31
C ARG A 98 -10.68 6.89 -17.35
N ARG A 99 -9.34 6.81 -17.27
CA ARG A 99 -8.64 5.95 -16.31
C ARG A 99 -8.81 6.39 -14.86
N LEU A 100 -8.93 7.71 -14.61
CA LEU A 100 -9.21 8.28 -13.28
C LEU A 100 -10.69 8.20 -12.88
N GLN A 101 -11.60 7.95 -13.81
CA GLN A 101 -13.03 7.81 -13.53
C GLN A 101 -13.40 6.47 -12.90
N GLY A 102 -12.58 5.43 -13.04
CA GLY A 102 -12.84 4.13 -12.42
C GLY A 102 -12.88 4.19 -10.88
N ASP A 103 -13.68 3.31 -10.27
CA ASP A 103 -13.80 3.17 -8.80
C ASP A 103 -12.69 2.31 -8.17
N GLY A 104 -11.68 1.93 -8.96
CA GLY A 104 -10.57 1.09 -8.50
C GLY A 104 -9.58 1.85 -7.62
N GLY A 105 -8.88 1.13 -6.73
CA GLY A 105 -7.78 1.70 -5.95
C GLY A 105 -6.45 1.86 -6.72
N TYR A 106 -6.40 1.38 -7.96
CA TYR A 106 -5.21 1.36 -8.79
C TYR A 106 -5.58 1.63 -10.25
N ALA A 107 -4.94 2.63 -10.85
CA ALA A 107 -5.01 2.92 -12.28
C ALA A 107 -3.59 3.18 -12.81
N MET A 108 -3.19 2.45 -13.85
CA MET A 108 -1.90 2.63 -14.50
C MET A 108 -1.99 3.72 -15.58
N LEU A 109 -1.11 4.70 -15.51
CA LEU A 109 -1.11 5.86 -16.40
C LEU A 109 -0.05 5.72 -17.49
N ASN A 110 1.19 5.34 -17.16
CA ASN A 110 2.23 5.06 -18.17
C ASN A 110 3.00 3.79 -17.84
N THR A 111 3.53 3.13 -18.88
CA THR A 111 4.58 2.13 -18.73
C THR A 111 5.92 2.78 -18.93
#